data_AF-A0AAV3X2N7-F1
#
_entry.id   AF-A0AAV3X2N7-F1
#
_cell.length_a   1.000
_cell.length_b   1.000
_cell.length_c   1.000
_cell.angle_alpha   90.00
_cell.angle_beta   90.00
_cell.angle_gamma   90.00
#
_symmetry.space_group_name_H-M   'P 1'
#
loop_
_entity.id
_entity.type
_entity.pdbx_description
1 polymer ?
#
loop_
_entity_poly.entity_id
_entity_poly.type
_entity_poly.pdbx_seq_one_letter_code
_entity_poly.pdbx_strand_id
1 'polypeptide(L)'
;MQAFEVMGTIDEKGQLILDSNLNIPTPSRVKVIVLLTNESDSEFDPDDTPVEEIKASLRQALQQVKTGETRPISEFWDRIDV
;
A
#
# COMPACT_ATOMS: atom_id res chain seq x y z
N MET A 1 1.79 -4.12 -30.11
CA MET A 1 0.65 -3.64 -29.29
C MET A 1 1.18 -2.50 -28.45
N GLN A 2 0.47 -1.38 -28.39
CA GLN A 2 0.84 -0.20 -27.59
C GLN A 2 -0.23 0.02 -26.53
N ALA A 3 0.16 0.12 -25.27
CA ALA A 3 -0.73 0.40 -24.16
C ALA A 3 -0.62 1.88 -23.77
N PHE A 4 -1.75 2.48 -23.40
CA PHE A 4 -1.83 3.83 -22.87
C PHE A 4 -2.52 3.75 -21.51
N GLU A 5 -1.90 4.32 -20.49
CA GLU A 5 -2.46 4.42 -19.15
C GLU A 5 -3.02 5.83 -18.97
N VAL A 6 -4.34 5.91 -18.78
CA VAL A 6 -5.06 7.16 -18.57
C VAL A 6 -6.12 6.91 -17.50
N MET A 7 -6.30 7.89 -16.62
CA MET A 7 -7.34 7.84 -15.60
C MET A 7 -8.73 8.03 -16.22
N GLY A 8 -9.69 7.30 -15.67
CA GLY A 8 -11.08 7.38 -16.08
C GLY A 8 -11.97 6.86 -14.96
N THR A 9 -13.19 7.37 -14.95
CA THR A 9 -14.20 7.03 -13.97
C THR A 9 -15.27 6.17 -14.61
N ILE A 10 -15.77 5.17 -13.88
CA ILE A 10 -16.96 4.41 -14.27
C ILE A 10 -18.19 5.12 -13.69
N ASP A 11 -19.13 5.52 -14.53
CA ASP A 11 -20.38 6.15 -14.09
C ASP A 11 -21.36 5.14 -13.47
N GLU A 12 -22.46 5.62 -12.88
CA GLU A 12 -23.51 4.79 -12.27
C GLU A 12 -24.20 3.83 -13.25
N LYS A 13 -24.02 4.04 -14.56
CA LYS A 13 -24.57 3.20 -15.64
C LYS A 13 -23.54 2.20 -16.15
N GLY A 14 -22.33 2.18 -15.60
CA GLY A 14 -21.24 1.31 -16.01
C GLY A 14 -20.46 1.77 -17.24
N GLN A 15 -20.56 3.05 -17.63
CA GLN A 15 -19.81 3.62 -18.76
C GLN A 15 -18.45 4.16 -18.29
N LEU A 16 -17.39 3.81 -19.02
CA LEU A 16 -16.06 4.37 -18.81
C LEU A 16 -15.94 5.76 -19.43
N ILE A 17 -15.73 6.76 -18.60
CA ILE A 17 -15.47 8.14 -18.98
C ILE A 17 -13.99 8.40 -18.74
N LEU A 18 -13.24 8.71 -19.79
CA LEU A 18 -11.83 9.08 -19.69
C LEU A 18 -11.70 10.54 -19.29
N ASP A 19 -10.80 10.85 -18.36
CA ASP A 19 -10.57 12.23 -17.90
C ASP A 19 -9.90 13.09 -18.99
N SER A 20 -9.28 12.43 -19.98
CA SER A 20 -8.60 13.09 -21.10
C SER A 20 -8.72 12.27 -22.39
N ASN A 21 -8.60 12.96 -23.52
CA ASN A 21 -8.64 12.34 -24.84
C ASN A 21 -7.39 11.46 -25.08
N LEU A 22 -7.61 10.25 -25.59
CA LEU A 22 -6.53 9.40 -26.08
C LEU A 22 -6.01 9.97 -27.42
N ASN A 23 -4.77 10.43 -27.42
CA ASN A 23 -4.14 11.00 -28.61
C ASN A 23 -3.67 9.91 -29.58
N ILE A 24 -4.63 9.20 -30.19
CA ILE A 24 -4.37 8.12 -31.14
C ILE A 24 -4.35 8.71 -32.57
N PRO A 25 -3.26 8.52 -33.33
CA PRO A 25 -3.07 9.19 -34.62
C PRO A 25 -4.07 8.74 -35.70
N THR A 26 -4.69 7.56 -35.55
CA THR A 26 -5.64 7.01 -36.51
C THR A 26 -6.87 6.41 -35.81
N PRO A 27 -8.10 6.74 -36.27
CA PRO A 27 -9.31 6.13 -35.74
C PRO A 27 -9.28 4.62 -35.99
N SER A 28 -9.30 3.84 -34.93
CA SER A 28 -9.14 2.39 -34.98
C SER A 28 -9.87 1.73 -33.82
N ARG A 29 -10.17 0.43 -33.96
CA ARG A 29 -10.76 -0.36 -32.87
C ARG A 29 -9.68 -0.71 -31.84
N VAL A 30 -9.92 -0.33 -30.60
CA VAL A 30 -9.00 -0.59 -29.48
C VAL A 30 -9.54 -1.67 -28.53
N LYS A 31 -8.64 -2.34 -27.82
CA LYS A 31 -8.98 -3.20 -26.67
C LYS A 31 -8.76 -2.37 -25.40
N VAL A 32 -9.78 -2.29 -24.55
CA VAL A 32 -9.73 -1.57 -23.27
C VAL A 32 -9.54 -2.58 -22.15
N ILE A 33 -8.61 -2.31 -21.23
CA ILE A 33 -8.43 -3.06 -19.98
C ILE A 33 -8.68 -2.06 -18.86
N VAL A 34 -9.59 -2.39 -17.94
CA VAL A 34 -9.93 -1.55 -16.80
C VAL A 34 -9.32 -2.19 -15.56
N LEU A 35 -8.43 -1.46 -14.88
CA LEU A 35 -7.91 -1.85 -13.58
C LEU A 35 -8.71 -1.10 -12.50
N LEU A 36 -9.31 -1.85 -11.59
CA LEU A 36 -10.02 -1.32 -10.42
C LEU A 36 -9.10 -1.50 -9.23
N THR A 37 -8.74 -0.41 -8.56
CA THR A 37 -8.08 -0.48 -7.25
C THR A 37 -9.16 -0.74 -6.22
N ASN A 38 -9.41 -2.01 -5.88
CA ASN A 38 -10.27 -2.31 -4.77
C ASN A 38 -9.49 -1.95 -3.50
N GLU A 39 -10.02 -1.07 -2.64
CA GLU A 39 -9.39 -0.78 -1.34
C GLU A 39 -9.30 -2.04 -0.46
N SER A 40 -10.12 -3.05 -0.75
CA SER A 40 -10.09 -4.39 -0.15
C SER A 40 -9.01 -5.32 -0.70
N ASP A 41 -8.39 -4.96 -1.82
CA ASP A 41 -7.13 -5.57 -2.30
C ASP A 41 -5.92 -4.82 -1.73
N SER A 42 -6.08 -4.12 -0.59
CA SER A 42 -5.01 -4.17 0.41
C SER A 42 -4.88 -5.65 0.73
N GLU A 43 -3.96 -6.33 0.04
CA GLU A 43 -3.55 -7.68 0.33
C GLU A 43 -3.39 -7.76 1.85
N PHE A 44 -4.35 -8.40 2.53
CA PHE A 44 -4.13 -8.85 3.88
C PHE A 44 -3.04 -9.89 3.74
N ASP A 45 -1.78 -9.45 3.76
CA ASP A 45 -0.66 -10.35 3.89
C ASP A 45 -0.90 -11.09 5.21
N PRO A 46 -1.08 -12.42 5.22
CA PRO A 46 -1.22 -13.16 6.46
C PRO A 46 -0.01 -12.99 7.39
N ASP A 47 1.13 -12.52 6.86
CA ASP A 47 2.33 -12.17 7.62
C ASP A 47 2.34 -10.71 8.12
N ASP A 48 1.39 -9.86 7.70
CA ASP A 48 1.29 -8.49 8.20
C ASP A 48 0.85 -8.46 9.65
N THR A 49 1.66 -7.80 10.48
CA THR A 49 1.32 -7.59 11.88
C THR A 49 0.11 -6.66 11.99
N PRO A 50 -0.98 -7.06 12.67
CA PRO A 50 -2.18 -6.24 12.74
C PRO A 50 -1.88 -4.90 13.41
N VAL A 51 -2.51 -3.84 12.92
CA VAL A 51 -2.36 -2.46 13.42
C VAL A 51 -2.55 -2.36 14.95
N GLU A 52 -3.44 -3.17 15.52
CA GLU A 52 -3.68 -3.20 16.96
C GLU A 52 -2.49 -3.77 17.75
N GLU A 53 -1.79 -4.76 17.22
CA GLU A 53 -0.56 -5.30 17.81
C GLU A 53 0.59 -4.29 17.73
N ILE A 54 0.73 -3.59 16.60
CA ILE A 54 1.71 -2.49 16.44
C ILE A 54 1.45 -1.39 17.48
N LYS A 55 0.19 -0.96 17.65
CA LYS A 55 -0.19 0.05 18.65
C LYS A 55 0.09 -0.41 20.08
N ALA A 56 -0.20 -1.68 20.40
CA ALA A 56 0.06 -2.24 21.72
C ALA A 56 1.57 -2.26 22.04
N SER A 57 2.37 -2.75 21.08
CA SER A 57 3.84 -2.77 21.18
C SER A 57 4.43 -1.37 21.35
N LEU A 58 3.96 -0.39 20.57
CA LEU A 58 4.38 1.02 20.70
C LEU A 58 4.04 1.61 22.07
N ARG A 59 2.83 1.36 22.59
CA ARG A 59 2.43 1.83 23.93
C ARG A 59 3.33 1.25 25.02
N GLN A 60 3.65 -0.03 24.92
CA GLN A 60 4.55 -0.71 25.85
C GLN A 60 5.97 -0.12 25.76
N ALA A 61 6.52 0.03 24.56
CA ALA A 61 7.84 0.64 24.36
C ALA A 61 7.91 2.07 24.91
N LEU A 62 6.87 2.87 24.69
CA LEU A 62 6.76 4.22 25.26
C LEU A 62 6.71 4.20 26.79
N GLN A 63 6.06 3.20 27.40
CA GLN A 63 6.05 3.03 28.85
C GLN A 63 7.43 2.64 29.38
N GLN A 64 8.14 1.72 28.71
CA GLN A 64 9.50 1.31 29.06
C GLN A 64 10.50 2.47 29.00
N VAL A 65 10.37 3.34 27.99
CA VAL A 65 11.15 4.59 27.92
C VAL A 65 10.86 5.50 29.10
N LYS A 66 9.58 5.65 29.49
CA LYS A 66 9.18 6.48 30.63
C LYS A 66 9.65 5.92 31.98
N THR A 67 9.68 4.59 32.14
CA THR A 67 10.12 3.93 33.37
C THR A 67 11.63 3.76 33.45
N GLY A 68 12.37 4.14 32.40
CA GLY A 68 13.82 3.97 32.32
C GLY A 68 14.26 2.53 32.06
N GLU A 69 13.32 1.63 31.73
CA GLU A 69 13.56 0.24 31.33
C GLU A 69 14.06 0.16 29.88
N THR A 70 15.07 0.96 29.56
CA THR A 70 15.72 0.99 28.25
C THR A 70 17.14 0.47 28.36
N ARG A 71 17.66 -0.08 27.27
CA ARG A 71 19.04 -0.52 27.18
C ARG A 71 19.74 0.23 26.05
N PRO A 72 20.99 0.64 26.25
CA PRO A 72 21.73 1.28 25.19
C PRO A 72 22.01 0.27 24.07
N ILE A 73 21.96 0.74 22.82
CA ILE A 73 22.20 -0.09 21.65
C ILE A 73 23.61 -0.70 21.64
N SER A 74 24.57 -0.08 22.33
CA SER A 74 25.93 -0.59 22.50
C SER A 74 25.98 -1.93 23.24
N GLU A 75 25.07 -2.17 24.20
CA GLU A 75 24.98 -3.43 24.96
C GLU A 75 24.26 -4.55 24.20
N PHE A 76 23.71 -4.27 23.01
CA PHE A 76 22.98 -5.26 22.21
C PHE A 76 23.92 -6.34 21.65
N TRP A 77 25.14 -5.96 21.29
CA TRP A 77 26.13 -6.85 20.68
C TRP A 77 26.84 -7.74 21.70
N ASP A 78 26.89 -7.35 22.98
CA ASP A 78 27.56 -8.10 24.06
C ASP A 78 26.88 -9.44 24.40
N ARG A 79 25.70 -9.71 23.82
CA ARG A 79 24.89 -10.91 24.10
C ARG A 79 24.78 -11.87 22.93
N ILE A 80 25.28 -11.46 21.76
CA ILE A 80 25.38 -12.32 20.60
C ILE A 80 26.78 -12.93 20.68
N ASP A 81 26.93 -13.98 21.49
CA ASP A 81 28.14 -14.82 21.45
C ASP A 81 28.23 -15.46 20.06
N VAL A 82 29.40 -15.36 19.43
CA VAL A 82 29.73 -15.96 18.13
C VAL A 82 30.16 -17.41 18.31
#